data_AF-A0A259KX50-F1
#
_entry.id   AF-A0A259KX50-F1
#
_cell.length_a   1.000
_cell.length_b   1.000
_cell.length_c   1.000
_cell.angle_alpha   90.00
_cell.angle_beta   90.00
_cell.angle_gamma   90.00
#
_symmetry.space_group_name_H-M   'P 1'
#
loop_
_entity.id
_entity.type
_entity.pdbx_description
1 polymer ?
#
loop_
_entity_poly.entity_id
_entity_poly.type
_entity_poly.pdbx_seq_one_letter_code
_entity_poly.pdbx_strand_id
1 'polypeptide(L)'
;DKYEQAYTDLFESLDWLEGLLAERRYLTGSQITEADWRLFTTLIRFDAVYYSHFKCNRQQIRDYPNLSGYLRELYQQPGVAETVSIDQIKRHYYVSQRTINPTQVVPVGPVLDFDAAHGREGIGQVS
;
A
#
# COMPACT_ATOMS: atom_id res chain seq x y z
N ASP A 1 15.00 6.27 -19.10
CA ASP A 1 15.81 5.39 -18.23
C ASP A 1 14.99 4.15 -17.82
N LYS A 2 15.60 3.03 -17.43
CA LYS A 2 14.87 1.87 -16.85
C LYS A 2 14.12 2.24 -15.57
N TYR A 3 14.70 3.13 -14.74
CA TYR A 3 14.04 3.62 -13.53
C TYR A 3 12.77 4.42 -13.87
N GLU A 4 12.87 5.36 -14.81
CA GLU A 4 11.74 6.21 -15.23
C GLU A 4 10.60 5.38 -15.83
N GLN A 5 10.91 4.36 -16.64
CA GLN A 5 9.88 3.47 -17.18
C GLN A 5 9.15 2.73 -16.05
N ALA A 6 9.89 2.11 -15.12
CA ALA A 6 9.28 1.38 -14.00
C ALA A 6 8.47 2.32 -13.06
N TYR A 7 8.93 3.55 -12.89
CA TYR A 7 8.21 4.59 -12.16
C TYR A 7 6.87 4.93 -12.84
N THR A 8 6.88 5.16 -14.16
CA THR A 8 5.67 5.44 -14.93
C THR A 8 4.70 4.26 -14.88
N ASP A 9 5.15 3.04 -15.18
CA ASP A 9 4.31 1.84 -15.20
C ASP A 9 3.66 1.57 -13.83
N LEU A 10 4.40 1.78 -12.75
CA LEU A 10 3.88 1.65 -11.38
C LEU A 10 2.72 2.60 -11.14
N PHE A 11 2.87 3.87 -11.50
CA PHE A 11 1.89 4.89 -11.20
C PHE A 11 0.68 4.86 -12.12
N GLU A 12 0.85 4.46 -13.39
CA GLU A 12 -0.27 4.11 -14.27
C GLU A 12 -1.09 2.96 -13.69
N SER A 13 -0.43 1.95 -13.12
CA SER A 13 -1.11 0.82 -12.46
C SER A 13 -1.85 1.24 -11.19
N LEU A 14 -1.25 2.09 -10.35
CA LEU A 14 -1.90 2.61 -9.14
C LEU A 14 -3.11 3.49 -9.48
N ASP A 15 -3.03 4.32 -10.53
CA ASP A 15 -4.15 5.16 -10.97
C ASP A 15 -5.30 4.32 -11.55
N TRP A 16 -4.98 3.26 -12.29
CA TRP A 16 -5.97 2.30 -12.74
C TRP A 16 -6.65 1.58 -11.57
N LEU A 17 -5.88 1.11 -10.58
CA LEU A 17 -6.42 0.47 -9.37
C LEU A 17 -7.29 1.41 -8.55
N GLU A 18 -6.90 2.68 -8.43
CA GLU A 18 -7.68 3.71 -7.75
C GLU A 18 -9.07 3.87 -8.40
N GLY A 19 -9.12 3.99 -9.73
CA GLY A 19 -10.38 4.06 -10.47
C GLY A 19 -11.22 2.79 -10.33
N LEU A 20 -10.59 1.61 -10.43
CA LEU A 20 -11.25 0.32 -10.25
C LEU A 20 -11.91 0.19 -8.88
N LEU A 21 -11.20 0.59 -7.83
CA LEU A 21 -11.63 0.49 -6.43
C LEU A 21 -12.60 1.61 -6.01
N ALA A 22 -12.82 2.62 -6.87
CA ALA A 22 -13.90 3.58 -6.70
C ALA A 22 -15.28 2.95 -6.97
N GLU A 23 -15.34 2.00 -7.89
CA GLU A 23 -16.59 1.33 -8.29
C GLU A 23 -16.78 -0.03 -7.61
N ARG A 24 -15.68 -0.70 -7.26
CA ARG A 24 -15.68 -2.06 -6.71
C ARG A 24 -15.12 -2.09 -5.31
N ARG A 25 -15.73 -2.88 -4.43
CA ARG A 25 -15.26 -3.05 -3.05
C ARG A 25 -13.87 -3.69 -3.01
N TYR A 26 -13.67 -4.75 -3.80
CA TYR A 26 -12.42 -5.51 -3.95
C TYR A 26 -12.05 -5.69 -5.43
N LEU A 27 -10.84 -6.18 -5.72
CA LEU A 27 -10.31 -6.24 -7.09
C LEU A 27 -11.19 -7.01 -8.07
N THR A 28 -11.88 -8.05 -7.58
CA THR A 28 -12.72 -8.95 -8.39
C THR A 28 -14.21 -8.84 -8.07
N GLY A 29 -14.65 -7.79 -7.36
CA GLY A 29 -16.07 -7.56 -7.06
C GLY A 29 -16.33 -7.30 -5.58
N SER A 30 -17.31 -8.01 -5.00
CA SER A 30 -17.80 -7.79 -3.64
C SER A 30 -17.18 -8.70 -2.57
N GLN A 31 -16.36 -9.66 -2.97
CA GLN A 31 -15.67 -10.60 -2.06
C GLN A 31 -14.14 -10.45 -2.18
N ILE A 32 -13.46 -10.64 -1.06
CA ILE A 32 -12.01 -10.72 -1.00
C ILE A 32 -11.55 -12.00 -1.70
N THR A 33 -10.51 -11.88 -2.52
CA THR A 33 -9.86 -13.00 -3.20
C THR A 33 -8.36 -13.00 -2.96
N GLU A 34 -7.65 -14.00 -3.50
CA GLU A 34 -6.19 -14.04 -3.48
C GLU A 34 -5.55 -12.80 -4.12
N ALA A 35 -6.19 -12.22 -5.15
CA ALA A 35 -5.69 -11.02 -5.80
C ALA A 35 -5.52 -9.86 -4.79
N ASP A 36 -6.47 -9.74 -3.86
CA ASP A 36 -6.46 -8.68 -2.86
C ASP A 36 -5.31 -8.83 -1.88
N TRP A 37 -5.05 -10.07 -1.43
CA TRP A 37 -3.93 -10.35 -0.53
C TRP A 37 -2.57 -10.15 -1.20
N ARG A 38 -2.46 -10.44 -2.50
CA ARG A 38 -1.24 -10.14 -3.27
C ARG A 38 -0.99 -8.63 -3.34
N LEU A 39 -2.03 -7.83 -3.59
CA LEU A 39 -1.90 -6.37 -3.61
C LEU A 39 -1.63 -5.79 -2.21
N PHE A 40 -2.33 -6.26 -1.18
CA PHE A 40 -2.19 -5.82 0.21
C PHE A 40 -0.74 -5.78 0.67
N THR A 41 0.02 -6.85 0.42
CA THR A 41 1.42 -6.93 0.85
C THR A 41 2.30 -5.86 0.21
N THR A 42 1.96 -5.39 -0.98
CA THR A 42 2.64 -4.27 -1.64
C THR A 42 2.23 -2.94 -1.02
N LEU A 43 0.93 -2.69 -0.88
CA LEU A 43 0.40 -1.42 -0.37
C LEU A 43 0.82 -1.14 1.07
N ILE A 44 0.76 -2.14 1.97
CA ILE A 44 1.09 -1.98 3.39
C ILE A 44 2.54 -1.55 3.63
N ARG A 45 3.44 -1.78 2.67
CA ARG A 45 4.86 -1.43 2.71
C ARG A 45 5.17 -0.11 2.00
N PHE A 46 4.24 0.41 1.21
CA PHE A 46 4.52 1.46 0.23
C PHE A 46 4.98 2.76 0.89
N ASP A 47 4.16 3.32 1.78
CA ASP A 47 4.44 4.62 2.41
C ASP A 47 5.63 4.52 3.37
N ALA A 48 5.76 3.38 4.06
CA ALA A 48 6.82 3.12 5.03
C ALA A 48 8.20 2.89 4.41
N VAL A 49 8.24 2.38 3.16
CA VAL A 49 9.48 1.93 2.51
C VAL A 49 9.53 2.37 1.05
N TYR A 50 8.66 1.87 0.18
CA TYR A 50 8.84 1.99 -1.27
C TYR A 50 8.86 3.44 -1.75
N TYR A 51 8.00 4.28 -1.15
CA TYR A 51 7.94 5.70 -1.45
C TYR A 51 9.32 6.37 -1.37
N SER A 52 10.06 6.15 -0.29
CA SER A 52 11.38 6.79 -0.09
C SER A 52 12.55 5.90 -0.55
N HIS A 53 12.59 4.65 -0.09
CA HIS A 53 13.73 3.74 -0.28
C HIS A 53 13.89 3.34 -1.75
N PHE A 54 12.78 3.07 -2.44
CA PHE A 54 12.76 2.75 -3.87
C PHE A 54 12.46 3.95 -4.78
N LYS A 55 12.27 5.13 -4.19
CA LYS A 55 11.99 6.39 -4.91
C LYS A 55 10.67 6.32 -5.69
N CYS A 56 9.71 5.52 -5.25
CA CYS A 56 8.35 5.50 -5.79
C CYS A 56 7.55 6.70 -5.25
N ASN A 57 8.01 7.93 -5.52
CA ASN A 57 7.66 9.11 -4.72
C ASN A 57 6.70 10.12 -5.38
N ARG A 58 5.86 9.72 -6.35
CA ARG A 58 4.83 10.63 -6.90
C ARG A 58 3.83 11.07 -5.84
N GLN A 59 3.24 10.10 -5.15
CA GLN A 59 2.26 10.29 -4.07
C GLN A 59 2.24 9.04 -3.17
N GLN A 60 1.78 9.20 -1.92
CA GLN A 60 1.67 8.09 -0.98
C GLN A 60 0.33 7.37 -1.14
N ILE A 61 0.23 6.11 -0.71
CA ILE A 61 -1.03 5.33 -0.69
C ILE A 61 -2.07 6.02 0.16
N ARG A 62 -1.69 6.63 1.30
CA ARG A 62 -2.62 7.41 2.12
C ARG A 62 -3.30 8.57 1.38
N ASP A 63 -2.70 9.07 0.29
CA ASP A 63 -3.20 10.19 -0.50
C ASP A 63 -4.16 9.73 -1.62
N TYR A 64 -4.29 8.42 -1.84
CA TYR A 64 -5.28 7.81 -2.74
C TYR A 64 -6.54 7.42 -1.96
N PRO A 65 -7.71 8.06 -2.17
CA PRO A 65 -8.90 7.80 -1.36
C PRO A 65 -9.35 6.34 -1.37
N ASN A 66 -9.43 5.71 -2.54
CA ASN A 66 -9.94 4.35 -2.67
C ASN A 66 -8.91 3.30 -2.24
N LEU A 67 -7.65 3.43 -2.68
CA LEU A 67 -6.56 2.55 -2.24
C LEU A 67 -6.30 2.65 -0.73
N SER A 68 -6.35 3.84 -0.14
CA SER A 68 -6.18 4.05 1.31
C SER A 68 -7.32 3.41 2.10
N GLY A 69 -8.57 3.59 1.67
CA GLY A 69 -9.71 2.89 2.26
C GLY A 69 -9.57 1.37 2.12
N TYR A 70 -9.20 0.89 0.93
CA TYR A 70 -9.07 -0.52 0.62
C TYR A 70 -7.98 -1.20 1.47
N LEU A 71 -6.82 -0.54 1.61
CA LEU A 71 -5.73 -1.01 2.47
C LEU A 71 -6.19 -1.15 3.93
N ARG A 72 -6.90 -0.15 4.45
CA ARG A 72 -7.41 -0.14 5.84
C ARG A 72 -8.48 -1.22 6.05
N GLU A 73 -9.40 -1.40 5.10
CA GLU A 73 -10.42 -2.45 5.17
C GLU A 73 -9.80 -3.86 5.21
N LEU A 74 -8.75 -4.11 4.42
CA LEU A 74 -8.02 -5.38 4.47
C LEU A 74 -7.21 -5.54 5.76
N TYR A 75 -6.56 -4.47 6.23
CA TYR A 75 -5.80 -4.47 7.49
C TYR A 75 -6.68 -4.81 8.69
N GLN A 76 -7.93 -4.32 8.70
CA GLN A 76 -8.90 -4.49 9.77
C GLN A 76 -9.64 -5.83 9.71
N GLN A 77 -9.34 -6.71 8.75
CA GLN A 77 -9.86 -8.08 8.78
C GLN A 77 -9.30 -8.84 9.99
N PRO A 78 -10.11 -9.69 10.66
CA PRO A 78 -9.66 -10.42 11.84
C PRO A 78 -8.38 -11.21 11.59
N GLY A 79 -7.37 -11.03 12.43
CA GLY A 79 -6.09 -11.74 12.33
C GLY A 79 -5.05 -11.12 11.40
N VAL A 80 -5.39 -10.09 10.62
CA VAL A 80 -4.46 -9.49 9.63
C VAL A 80 -3.48 -8.53 10.29
N ALA A 81 -3.94 -7.66 11.19
CA ALA A 81 -3.10 -6.69 11.88
C ALA A 81 -1.90 -7.36 12.61
N GLU A 82 -2.12 -8.53 13.21
CA GLU A 82 -1.09 -9.31 13.91
C GLU A 82 0.02 -9.84 12.98
N THR A 83 -0.24 -9.89 11.66
CA THR A 83 0.76 -10.29 10.66
C THR A 83 1.67 -9.16 10.21
N VAL A 84 1.37 -7.91 10.60
CA VAL A 84 2.05 -6.72 10.10
C VAL A 84 2.91 -6.08 11.19
N SER A 85 4.23 -6.15 11.01
CA SER A 85 5.19 -5.37 11.81
C SER A 85 5.91 -4.35 10.94
N ILE A 86 5.48 -3.08 11.00
CA ILE A 86 6.10 -1.98 10.23
C ILE A 86 7.56 -1.76 10.64
N ASP A 87 7.89 -1.93 11.91
CA ASP A 87 9.26 -1.81 12.39
C ASP A 87 10.18 -2.89 11.76
N GLN A 88 9.76 -4.15 11.77
CA GLN A 88 10.53 -5.23 11.13
C GLN A 88 10.64 -5.03 9.62
N ILE A 89 9.55 -4.61 8.97
CA ILE A 89 9.54 -4.26 7.54
C ILE A 89 10.61 -3.19 7.26
N LYS A 90 10.56 -2.05 7.96
CA LYS A 90 11.50 -0.94 7.73
C LYS A 90 12.94 -1.38 7.99
N ARG A 91 13.22 -2.07 9.10
CA ARG A 91 14.56 -2.58 9.40
C ARG A 91 15.08 -3.50 8.30
N HIS A 92 14.25 -4.42 7.80
CA HIS A 92 14.67 -5.31 6.72
C HIS A 92 15.15 -4.53 5.49
N TYR A 93 14.37 -3.57 4.98
CA TYR A 93 14.74 -2.82 3.78
C TYR A 93 15.89 -1.84 4.01
N TYR A 94 15.79 -0.97 5.01
CA TYR A 94 16.73 0.12 5.22
C TYR A 94 18.10 -0.36 5.72
N VAL A 95 18.17 -1.48 6.45
CA VAL A 95 19.44 -2.00 7.00
C VAL A 95 20.12 -3.00 6.05
N SER A 96 19.35 -3.85 5.36
CA SER A 96 19.92 -4.95 4.57
C SER A 96 20.41 -4.49 3.19
N GLN A 97 19.78 -3.47 2.60
CA GLN A 97 20.08 -3.02 1.23
C GLN A 97 21.11 -1.90 1.20
N ARG A 98 22.34 -2.21 1.60
CA ARG A 98 23.45 -1.25 1.74
C ARG A 98 23.85 -0.54 0.44
N THR A 99 23.56 -1.14 -0.71
CA THR A 99 23.79 -0.50 -2.02
C THR A 99 22.85 0.68 -2.26
N ILE A 100 21.66 0.65 -1.68
CA ILE A 100 20.66 1.72 -1.80
C ILE A 100 20.75 2.68 -0.61
N ASN A 101 20.94 2.14 0.61
CA ASN A 101 21.10 2.93 1.83
C ASN A 101 22.41 2.57 2.57
N PRO A 102 23.56 3.16 2.18
CA PRO A 102 24.84 2.88 2.81
C PRO A 102 24.89 3.26 4.30
N THR A 103 24.11 4.26 4.71
CA THR A 103 24.06 4.74 6.09
C THR A 103 23.32 3.80 7.04
N GLN A 104 22.49 2.91 6.49
CA GLN A 104 21.60 2.01 7.23
C GLN A 104 20.63 2.71 8.19
N VAL A 105 20.48 4.04 8.06
CA VAL A 105 19.51 4.81 8.85
C VAL A 105 18.10 4.35 8.47
N VAL A 106 17.33 3.99 9.49
CA VAL A 106 15.91 3.67 9.37
C VAL A 106 15.11 4.96 9.68
N PRO A 107 14.34 5.51 8.73
CA PRO A 107 13.54 6.71 8.99
C PRO A 107 12.57 6.49 10.15
N VAL A 108 12.31 7.52 10.94
CA VAL A 108 11.32 7.45 12.05
C VAL A 108 9.89 7.46 11.50
N GLY A 109 9.60 8.36 10.55
CA GLY A 109 8.31 8.41 9.86
C GLY A 109 8.13 7.32 8.79
N PRO A 110 7.01 7.35 8.05
CA PRO A 110 5.85 8.23 8.26
C PRO A 110 5.03 7.83 9.49
N VAL A 111 4.13 8.72 9.93
CA VAL A 111 3.03 8.35 10.84
C VAL A 111 2.01 7.58 10.00
N LEU A 112 1.60 6.40 10.50
CA LEU A 112 0.66 5.50 9.84
C LEU A 112 -0.50 5.23 10.80
N ASP A 113 -1.72 5.27 10.27
CA ASP A 113 -2.94 4.95 11.00
C ASP A 113 -3.79 4.02 10.13
N PHE A 114 -3.56 2.72 10.30
CA PHE A 114 -4.30 1.69 9.56
C PHE A 114 -5.62 1.31 10.25
N ASP A 115 -5.84 1.77 11.48
CA ASP A 115 -7.05 1.53 12.28
C ASP A 115 -8.14 2.58 12.03
N ALA A 116 -7.80 3.70 11.38
CA ALA A 116 -8.78 4.69 10.95
C ALA A 116 -9.90 4.08 10.09
N ALA A 117 -11.12 4.59 10.25
CA ALA A 117 -12.30 4.11 9.51
C ALA A 117 -12.09 4.14 7.98
N HIS A 118 -12.30 3.01 7.32
CA HIS A 118 -11.98 2.86 5.90
C HIS A 118 -13.01 3.50 4.95
N GLY A 119 -14.29 3.60 5.36
CA GLY A 119 -15.34 4.29 4.59
C GLY A 119 -15.74 3.59 3.29
N ARG A 120 -15.75 2.25 3.28
CA ARG A 120 -16.00 1.41 2.08
C ARG A 120 -17.27 0.57 2.16
N GLU A 121 -18.04 0.72 3.22
CA GLU A 121 -19.24 -0.07 3.54
C GLU A 121 -20.33 0.05 2.47
N GLY A 122 -20.41 1.20 1.79
CA GLY A 122 -21.39 1.50 0.74
C GLY A 122 -20.94 1.19 -0.69
N ILE A 123 -19.69 0.77 -0.92
CA ILE A 123 -19.18 0.53 -2.28
C ILE A 123 -19.68 -0.83 -2.79
N GLY A 124 -20.23 -0.84 -4.01
CA GLY A 124 -20.69 -2.07 -4.67
C GLY A 124 -21.96 -2.68 -4.09
N GLN A 125 -22.67 -1.98 -3.19
CA GLN A 125 -24.04 -2.33 -2.87
C GLN A 125 -24.95 -1.90 -4.03
N VAL A 126 -25.62 -2.87 -4.65
CA VAL A 126 -26.73 -2.59 -5.57
C VAL A 126 -27.93 -2.21 -4.70
N SER A 127 -28.48 -1.02 -4.92
CA SER A 127 -29.78 -0.61 -4.39
C SER A 127 -30.89 -1.54 -4.86
#